data_AF-A0A7V2VNA7-F1
#
_entry.id   AF-A0A7V2VNA7-F1
#
_cell.length_a   1.000
_cell.length_b   1.000
_cell.length_c   1.000
_cell.angle_alpha   90.00
_cell.angle_beta   90.00
_cell.angle_gamma   90.00
#
_symmetry.space_group_name_H-M   'P 1'
#
loop_
_entity.id
_entity.type
_entity.pdbx_description
1 polymer ?
#
loop_
_entity_poly.entity_id
_entity_poly.type
_entity_poly.pdbx_seq_one_letter_code
_entity_poly.pdbx_strand_id
1 'polypeptide(L)'
;MLSQILAVAIFVAMFIAIIFGPVHRFIPAIIGAALTIVVVFLVTMRSPDAMVSVFNPGQLGQWHFRVPGEQHVESQGINWQTIIFIGGMMVMVEGMGQAGFFRWLCLVLAKTEAPVHYEARIADDPATEITNFAHERDVRLLAIATHRYAGIRRFFSRSIAQGVLHTTDKPVLLVRAPAQSR
;
A
#
# COMPACT_ATOMS: atom_id res chain seq x y z
N MET A 1 -23.11 21.65 27.35
CA MET A 1 -21.75 21.71 27.92
C MET A 1 -21.19 20.31 28.22
N LEU A 2 -21.86 19.47 29.02
CA LEU A 2 -21.37 18.11 29.33
C LEU A 2 -21.14 17.22 28.09
N SER A 3 -22.08 17.23 27.13
CA SER A 3 -21.97 16.47 25.88
C SER A 3 -20.73 16.83 25.06
N GLN A 4 -20.38 18.12 24.98
CA GLN A 4 -19.21 18.61 24.24
C GLN A 4 -17.90 18.18 24.91
N ILE A 5 -17.83 18.27 26.24
CA ILE A 5 -16.65 17.83 27.00
C ILE A 5 -16.43 16.32 26.79
N LEU A 6 -17.50 15.53 26.88
CA LEU A 6 -17.43 14.08 26.64
C LEU A 6 -17.04 13.75 25.19
N ALA A 7 -17.59 14.45 24.20
CA ALA A 7 -17.24 14.25 22.80
C ALA A 7 -15.75 14.54 22.52
N VAL A 8 -15.24 15.66 23.04
CA VAL A 8 -13.81 16.01 22.92
C VAL A 8 -12.93 15.01 23.64
N ALA A 9 -13.31 14.56 24.83
CA ALA A 9 -12.56 13.56 25.58
C ALA A 9 -12.47 12.22 24.83
N ILE A 10 -13.60 11.74 24.27
CA ILE A 10 -13.64 10.51 23.46
C ILE A 10 -12.77 10.68 22.20
N PHE A 11 -12.85 11.83 21.53
CA PHE A 11 -12.04 12.12 20.34
C PHE A 11 -10.54 12.09 20.66
N VAL A 12 -10.11 12.77 21.72
CA VAL A 12 -8.70 12.81 22.15
C VAL A 12 -8.21 11.42 22.53
N ALA A 13 -8.99 10.65 23.30
CA ALA A 13 -8.63 9.28 23.68
C ALA A 13 -8.49 8.36 22.46
N MET A 14 -9.44 8.43 21.51
CA MET A 14 -9.37 7.70 20.25
C MET A 14 -8.14 8.09 19.43
N PHE A 15 -7.85 9.39 19.32
CA PHE A 15 -6.71 9.89 18.57
C PHE A 15 -5.37 9.44 19.17
N ILE A 16 -5.25 9.51 20.49
CA ILE A 16 -4.12 8.98 21.25
C ILE A 16 -3.94 7.48 20.98
N ALA A 17 -5.03 6.69 21.04
CA ALA A 17 -4.98 5.26 20.76
C ALA A 17 -4.55 4.94 19.32
N ILE A 18 -4.92 5.76 18.34
CA ILE A 18 -4.47 5.62 16.95
C ILE A 18 -2.96 5.92 16.83
N ILE A 19 -2.47 6.96 17.52
CA ILE A 19 -1.06 7.37 17.49
C ILE A 19 -0.16 6.31 18.14
N PHE A 20 -0.52 5.84 19.33
CA PHE A 20 0.30 4.85 20.05
C PHE A 20 0.26 3.47 19.37
N GLY A 21 -0.74 3.23 18.50
CA GLY A 21 -0.81 2.04 17.65
C GLY A 21 -0.73 0.68 18.36
N PRO A 22 -1.30 0.47 19.58
CA PRO A 22 -1.29 -0.85 20.21
C PRO A 22 -2.13 -1.88 19.43
N VAL A 23 -3.01 -1.42 18.53
CA VAL A 23 -3.93 -2.24 17.73
C VAL A 23 -4.10 -1.63 16.33
N HIS A 24 -4.71 -2.38 15.39
CA HIS A 24 -5.05 -1.85 14.07
C HIS A 24 -5.91 -0.58 14.17
N ARG A 25 -5.55 0.45 13.38
CA ARG A 25 -6.12 1.81 13.46
C ARG A 25 -7.64 1.87 13.32
N PHE A 26 -8.27 0.92 12.63
CA PHE A 26 -9.73 0.86 12.50
C PHE A 26 -10.42 0.49 13.81
N ILE A 27 -9.76 -0.24 14.72
CA ILE A 27 -10.36 -0.72 15.96
C ILE A 27 -10.65 0.45 16.92
N PRO A 28 -9.67 1.31 17.28
CA PRO A 28 -9.94 2.49 18.10
C PRO A 28 -10.95 3.43 17.44
N ALA A 29 -10.91 3.57 16.12
CA ALA A 29 -11.84 4.42 15.37
C ALA A 29 -13.29 3.95 15.51
N ILE A 30 -13.56 2.65 15.34
CA ILE A 30 -14.91 2.08 15.48
C ILE A 30 -15.39 2.16 16.94
N ILE A 31 -14.51 1.88 17.92
CA ILE A 31 -14.84 2.01 19.35
C ILE A 31 -15.18 3.45 19.70
N GLY A 32 -14.36 4.42 19.26
CA GLY A 32 -14.61 5.85 19.50
C GLY A 32 -15.92 6.34 18.86
N ALA A 33 -16.23 5.88 17.65
CA ALA A 33 -17.50 6.17 16.99
C ALA A 33 -18.69 5.59 17.79
N ALA A 34 -18.61 4.33 18.21
CA ALA A 34 -19.66 3.69 19.02
C ALA A 34 -19.86 4.40 20.37
N LEU A 35 -18.77 4.77 21.05
CA LEU A 35 -18.83 5.53 22.30
C LEU A 35 -19.46 6.90 22.10
N THR A 36 -19.13 7.59 21.01
CA THR A 36 -19.73 8.89 20.70
C THR A 36 -21.25 8.76 20.47
N ILE A 37 -21.68 7.76 19.70
CA ILE A 37 -23.10 7.47 19.47
C ILE A 37 -23.84 7.20 20.78
N VAL A 38 -23.32 6.29 21.61
CA VAL A 38 -23.99 5.88 22.84
C VAL A 38 -23.94 6.97 23.91
N VAL A 39 -22.75 7.47 24.24
CA VAL A 39 -22.56 8.35 25.40
C VAL A 39 -23.02 9.77 25.10
N VAL A 40 -22.67 10.32 23.93
CA VAL A 40 -22.94 11.73 23.59
C VAL A 40 -24.37 11.87 23.07
N PHE A 41 -24.74 11.13 22.03
CA PHE A 41 -26.03 11.31 21.37
C PHE A 41 -27.20 10.66 22.13
N LEU A 42 -27.07 9.38 22.52
CA LEU A 42 -28.18 8.65 23.15
C LEU A 42 -28.33 8.95 24.64
N VAL A 43 -27.24 8.90 25.43
CA VAL A 43 -27.32 9.06 26.89
C VAL A 43 -27.39 10.52 27.32
N THR A 44 -26.49 11.37 26.79
CA THR A 44 -26.38 12.76 27.26
C THR A 44 -27.36 13.69 26.58
N MET A 45 -27.41 13.69 25.24
CA MET A 45 -28.30 14.58 24.48
C MET A 45 -29.73 14.04 24.36
N ARG A 46 -29.93 12.71 24.48
CA ARG A 46 -31.23 12.02 24.31
C ARG A 46 -31.97 12.42 23.03
N SER A 47 -31.22 12.81 22.00
CA SER A 47 -31.74 13.35 20.75
C SER A 47 -31.29 12.46 19.59
N PRO A 48 -32.05 11.41 19.24
CA PRO A 48 -31.72 10.56 18.10
C PRO A 48 -31.71 11.36 16.78
N ASP A 49 -32.48 12.43 16.68
CA ASP A 49 -32.54 13.29 15.49
C ASP A 49 -31.20 13.98 15.19
N ALA A 50 -30.46 14.39 16.22
CA ALA A 50 -29.13 14.99 16.07
C ALA A 50 -28.08 13.97 15.61
N MET A 51 -28.25 12.70 15.94
CA MET A 51 -27.40 11.62 15.42
C MET A 51 -27.69 11.42 13.92
N VAL A 52 -28.97 11.36 13.55
CA VAL A 52 -29.38 11.15 12.15
C VAL A 52 -28.98 12.33 11.26
N SER A 53 -29.02 13.56 11.76
CA SER A 53 -28.55 14.73 10.99
C SER A 53 -27.05 14.69 10.71
N VAL A 54 -26.24 14.23 11.67
CA VAL A 54 -24.79 14.05 11.49
C VAL A 54 -24.47 12.87 10.55
N PHE A 55 -25.22 11.77 10.65
CA PHE A 55 -25.09 10.66 9.69
C PHE A 55 -25.59 11.02 8.30
N ASN A 56 -26.51 11.98 8.15
CA ASN A 56 -27.05 12.49 6.90
C ASN A 56 -27.42 11.41 5.85
N PRO A 57 -28.27 10.41 6.18
CA PRO A 57 -28.60 9.31 5.26
C PRO A 57 -29.37 9.79 4.02
N GLY A 58 -29.98 10.98 4.06
CA GLY A 58 -30.70 11.55 2.93
C GLY A 58 -29.81 11.82 1.71
N GLN A 59 -28.50 12.03 1.90
CA GLN A 59 -27.55 12.21 0.80
C GLN A 59 -27.41 10.95 -0.08
N LEU A 60 -27.58 9.76 0.51
CA LEU A 60 -27.46 8.47 -0.21
C LEU A 60 -28.63 8.24 -1.19
N GLY A 61 -29.78 8.87 -0.96
CA GLY A 61 -30.96 8.74 -1.81
C GLY A 61 -31.02 9.72 -2.99
N GLN A 62 -30.13 10.72 -3.04
CA GLN A 62 -30.14 11.74 -4.08
C GLN A 62 -29.33 11.28 -5.30
N TRP A 63 -29.99 11.20 -6.46
CA TRP A 63 -29.38 10.77 -7.73
C TRP A 63 -28.30 11.74 -8.28
N HIS A 64 -28.18 12.94 -7.71
CA HIS A 64 -27.17 13.95 -8.07
C HIS A 64 -25.74 13.63 -7.60
N PHE A 65 -25.57 12.53 -6.87
CA PHE A 65 -24.30 12.01 -6.38
C PHE A 65 -23.21 11.79 -7.45
N ARG A 66 -23.58 11.67 -8.73
CA ARG A 66 -22.73 11.13 -9.80
C ARG A 66 -21.80 12.15 -10.49
N VAL A 67 -21.91 13.45 -10.22
CA VAL A 67 -21.09 14.49 -10.88
C VAL A 67 -20.52 15.48 -9.86
N PRO A 68 -19.19 15.63 -9.72
CA PRO A 68 -18.60 16.68 -8.90
C PRO A 68 -18.68 18.01 -9.65
N GLY A 69 -19.53 18.92 -9.19
CA GLY A 69 -19.57 20.30 -9.69
C GLY A 69 -20.62 21.17 -9.01
N GLU A 70 -20.15 22.26 -8.39
CA GLU A 70 -20.88 23.53 -8.18
C GLU A 70 -21.93 23.66 -7.06
N GLN A 71 -22.09 22.73 -6.12
CA GLN A 71 -22.86 23.03 -4.90
C GLN A 71 -22.09 22.67 -3.63
N HIS A 72 -21.73 23.71 -2.87
CA HIS A 72 -21.34 23.59 -1.47
C HIS A 72 -22.52 23.01 -0.69
N VAL A 73 -22.62 21.69 -0.64
CA VAL A 73 -23.48 21.01 0.33
C VAL A 73 -22.93 21.39 1.70
N GLU A 74 -23.62 22.29 2.41
CA GLU A 74 -23.39 22.54 3.84
C GLU A 74 -23.67 21.25 4.61
N SER A 75 -22.69 20.34 4.60
CA SER A 75 -22.77 19.12 5.36
C SER A 75 -22.40 19.43 6.80
N GLN A 76 -23.40 19.51 7.67
CA GLN A 76 -23.21 19.55 9.13
C GLN A 76 -22.72 18.20 9.69
N GLY A 77 -22.43 17.21 8.83
CA GLY A 77 -22.06 15.85 9.20
C GLY A 77 -21.24 15.12 8.13
N ILE A 78 -21.41 13.81 8.06
CA ILE A 78 -20.67 12.90 7.17
C ILE A 78 -20.99 13.16 5.70
N ASN A 79 -19.96 13.40 4.88
CA ASN A 79 -20.09 13.50 3.43
C ASN A 79 -19.95 12.12 2.77
N TRP A 80 -21.08 11.50 2.43
CA TRP A 80 -21.13 10.19 1.79
C TRP A 80 -20.52 10.18 0.39
N GLN A 81 -20.55 11.30 -0.32
CA GLN A 81 -19.88 11.44 -1.62
C GLN A 81 -18.40 11.21 -1.50
N THR A 82 -17.74 11.85 -0.54
CA THR A 82 -16.31 11.65 -0.29
C THR A 82 -16.01 10.21 0.15
N ILE A 83 -16.81 9.63 1.04
CA ILE A 83 -16.58 8.26 1.54
C ILE A 83 -16.69 7.24 0.40
N ILE A 84 -17.77 7.27 -0.37
CA ILE A 84 -17.99 6.33 -1.47
C ILE A 84 -16.98 6.59 -2.60
N PHE A 85 -16.62 7.84 -2.87
CA PHE A 85 -15.61 8.17 -3.88
C PHE A 85 -14.22 7.64 -3.49
N ILE A 86 -13.73 7.95 -2.28
CA ILE A 86 -12.44 7.45 -1.79
C ILE A 86 -12.46 5.92 -1.68
N GLY A 87 -13.55 5.35 -1.17
CA GLY A 87 -13.74 3.90 -1.11
C GLY A 87 -13.73 3.26 -2.49
N GLY A 88 -14.41 3.85 -3.47
CA GLY A 88 -14.43 3.40 -4.86
C GLY A 88 -13.06 3.48 -5.53
N MET A 89 -12.32 4.57 -5.31
CA MET A 89 -10.94 4.68 -5.78
C MET A 89 -10.03 3.62 -5.13
N MET A 90 -10.17 3.37 -3.82
CA MET A 90 -9.39 2.36 -3.11
C MET A 90 -9.68 0.95 -3.63
N VAL A 91 -10.95 0.58 -3.81
CA VAL A 91 -11.37 -0.70 -4.38
C VAL A 91 -10.86 -0.86 -5.82
N MET A 92 -10.97 0.19 -6.64
CA MET A 92 -10.48 0.18 -8.02
C MET A 92 -8.96 -0.01 -8.07
N VAL A 93 -8.21 0.73 -7.25
CA VAL A 93 -6.74 0.65 -7.18
C VAL A 93 -6.29 -0.72 -6.69
N GLU A 94 -6.93 -1.27 -5.67
CA GLU A 94 -6.61 -2.60 -5.16
C GLU A 94 -6.94 -3.70 -6.17
N GLY A 95 -8.10 -3.61 -6.85
CA GLY A 95 -8.48 -4.52 -7.93
C GLY A 95 -7.50 -4.47 -9.11
N MET A 96 -7.08 -3.27 -9.50
CA MET A 96 -6.05 -3.04 -10.52
C MET A 96 -4.69 -3.64 -10.11
N GLY A 97 -4.34 -3.52 -8.82
CA GLY A 97 -3.16 -4.14 -8.24
C GLY A 97 -3.19 -5.67 -8.33
N GLN A 98 -4.32 -6.28 -7.93
CA GLN A 98 -4.48 -7.74 -8.01
C GLN A 98 -4.50 -8.26 -9.44
N ALA A 99 -5.07 -7.50 -10.39
CA ALA A 99 -5.04 -7.83 -11.83
C ALA A 99 -3.64 -7.72 -12.45
N GLY A 100 -2.65 -7.17 -11.72
CA GLY A 100 -1.28 -7.01 -12.20
C GLY A 100 -1.09 -5.86 -13.18
N PHE A 101 -2.05 -4.93 -13.28
CA PHE A 101 -1.99 -3.78 -14.18
C PHE A 101 -0.73 -2.93 -13.94
N PHE A 102 -0.40 -2.61 -12.68
CA PHE A 102 0.79 -1.82 -12.38
C PHE A 102 2.07 -2.54 -12.81
N ARG A 103 2.14 -3.87 -12.64
CA ARG A 103 3.28 -4.67 -13.09
C ARG A 103 3.41 -4.63 -14.61
N TRP A 104 2.30 -4.81 -15.32
CA TRP A 104 2.26 -4.71 -16.78
C TRP A 104 2.69 -3.31 -17.25
N LEU A 105 2.14 -2.25 -16.64
CA LEU A 105 2.45 -0.87 -16.99
C LEU A 105 3.94 -0.57 -16.79
N CYS A 106 4.52 -0.98 -15.65
CA CYS A 106 5.96 -0.83 -15.40
C CYS A 106 6.82 -1.53 -16.45
N LEU A 107 6.43 -2.75 -16.88
CA LEU A 107 7.18 -3.49 -17.91
C LEU A 107 7.05 -2.84 -19.30
N VAL A 108 5.88 -2.30 -19.64
CA VAL A 108 5.67 -1.56 -20.88
C VAL A 108 6.55 -0.32 -20.92
N LEU A 109 6.50 0.49 -19.85
CA LEU A 109 7.31 1.70 -19.73
C LEU A 109 8.81 1.41 -19.76
N ALA A 110 9.24 0.36 -19.04
CA ALA A 110 10.64 -0.08 -19.07
C ALA A 110 11.09 -0.49 -20.46
N LYS A 111 10.24 -1.19 -21.22
CA LYS A 111 10.57 -1.61 -22.59
C LYS A 111 10.64 -0.44 -23.57
N THR A 112 9.83 0.59 -23.38
CA THR A 112 9.80 1.75 -24.28
C THR A 112 10.93 2.74 -24.03
N GLU A 113 11.33 2.92 -22.77
CA GLU A 113 12.28 3.99 -22.41
C GLU A 113 13.70 3.50 -22.08
N ALA A 114 13.90 2.24 -21.71
CA ALA A 114 15.23 1.76 -21.36
C ALA A 114 15.98 1.22 -22.60
N PRO A 115 17.14 1.81 -22.98
CA PRO A 115 18.02 1.19 -23.97
C PRO A 115 18.58 -0.11 -23.41
N VAL A 116 18.23 -1.23 -24.03
CA VAL A 116 18.70 -2.56 -23.64
C VAL A 116 19.94 -2.91 -24.46
N HIS A 117 21.08 -3.05 -23.80
CA HIS A 117 22.31 -3.58 -24.39
C HIS A 117 22.53 -5.02 -23.91
N TYR A 118 22.83 -5.92 -24.85
CA TYR A 118 23.20 -7.30 -24.54
C TYR A 118 24.67 -7.53 -24.94
N GLU A 119 25.41 -8.24 -24.09
CA GLU A 119 26.81 -8.61 -24.34
C GLU A 119 27.01 -10.05 -23.87
N ALA A 120 27.59 -10.89 -24.73
CA ALA A 120 27.91 -12.28 -24.41
C ALA A 120 29.43 -12.43 -24.34
N ARG A 121 29.94 -12.90 -23.19
CA ARG A 121 31.36 -13.14 -22.95
C ARG A 121 31.57 -14.60 -22.56
N ILE A 122 32.68 -15.17 -23.02
CA ILE A 122 33.14 -16.50 -22.59
C ILE A 122 34.16 -16.27 -21.49
N ALA A 123 33.98 -16.91 -20.34
CA ALA A 123 34.85 -16.75 -19.18
C ALA A 123 35.03 -18.09 -18.46
N ASP A 124 36.25 -18.34 -17.97
CA ASP A 124 36.57 -19.50 -17.14
C ASP A 124 35.97 -19.37 -15.74
N ASP A 125 35.95 -18.14 -15.19
CA ASP A 125 35.22 -17.78 -13.98
C ASP A 125 34.16 -16.70 -14.24
N PRO A 126 32.88 -17.08 -14.37
CA PRO A 126 31.80 -16.14 -14.63
C PRO A 126 31.64 -15.06 -13.55
N ALA A 127 31.94 -15.36 -12.28
CA ALA A 127 31.75 -14.40 -11.20
C ALA A 127 32.73 -13.23 -11.31
N THR A 128 34.00 -13.53 -11.57
CA THR A 128 35.03 -12.52 -11.79
C THR A 128 34.76 -11.69 -13.05
N GLU A 129 34.35 -12.33 -14.15
CA GLU A 129 34.05 -11.60 -15.40
C GLU A 129 32.85 -10.65 -15.24
N ILE A 130 31.79 -11.07 -14.52
CA ILE A 130 30.64 -10.21 -14.22
C ILE A 130 31.07 -8.98 -13.41
N THR A 131 31.91 -9.17 -12.40
CA THR A 131 32.40 -8.07 -11.56
C THR A 131 33.30 -7.11 -12.36
N ASN A 132 34.20 -7.66 -13.19
CA ASN A 132 35.07 -6.86 -14.07
C ASN A 132 34.23 -6.03 -15.05
N PHE A 133 33.25 -6.65 -15.71
CA PHE A 133 32.34 -5.95 -16.61
C PHE A 133 31.57 -4.83 -15.89
N ALA A 134 31.06 -5.10 -14.70
CA ALA A 134 30.35 -4.11 -13.91
C ALA A 134 31.24 -2.92 -13.51
N HIS A 135 32.53 -3.16 -13.27
CA HIS A 135 33.50 -2.11 -13.02
C HIS A 135 33.86 -1.34 -14.32
N GLU A 136 34.15 -2.03 -15.42
CA GLU A 136 34.50 -1.45 -16.72
C GLU A 136 33.41 -0.51 -17.27
N ARG A 137 32.14 -0.89 -17.09
CA ARG A 137 30.98 -0.14 -17.59
C ARG A 137 30.36 0.79 -16.55
N ASP A 138 30.96 0.90 -15.37
CA ASP A 138 30.45 1.63 -14.20
C ASP A 138 28.96 1.35 -13.92
N VAL A 139 28.61 0.07 -13.86
CA VAL A 139 27.26 -0.38 -13.56
C VAL A 139 26.92 -0.02 -12.10
N ARG A 140 25.76 0.63 -11.90
CA ARG A 140 25.30 1.07 -10.56
C ARG A 140 24.59 0.00 -9.74
N LEU A 141 24.12 -1.06 -10.39
CA LEU A 141 23.38 -2.16 -9.77
C LEU A 141 23.51 -3.42 -10.62
N LEU A 142 23.89 -4.54 -10.01
CA LEU A 142 23.81 -5.86 -10.66
C LEU A 142 22.50 -6.54 -10.24
N ALA A 143 21.72 -7.00 -11.21
CA ALA A 143 20.55 -7.84 -10.95
C ALA A 143 20.84 -9.28 -11.41
N ILE A 144 20.80 -10.25 -10.49
CA ILE A 144 21.08 -11.66 -10.78
C ILE A 144 19.84 -12.49 -10.46
N ALA A 145 19.34 -13.21 -11.46
CA ALA A 145 18.24 -14.15 -11.26
C ALA A 145 18.76 -15.46 -10.64
N THR A 146 18.12 -15.92 -9.57
CA THR A 146 18.45 -17.19 -8.91
C THR A 146 17.28 -18.16 -8.97
N HIS A 147 17.55 -19.43 -9.29
CA HIS A 147 16.54 -20.49 -9.22
C HIS A 147 16.22 -20.87 -7.76
N ARG A 148 14.97 -21.28 -7.52
CA ARG A 148 14.52 -21.76 -6.20
C ARG A 148 14.94 -23.21 -6.02
N TYR A 149 16.01 -23.48 -5.28
CA TYR A 149 16.28 -24.83 -4.76
C TYR A 149 15.64 -24.98 -3.36
N ALA A 150 14.74 -25.94 -3.18
CA ALA A 150 14.17 -26.30 -1.88
C ALA A 150 15.00 -27.41 -1.21
N GLY A 151 15.09 -27.40 0.13
CA GLY A 151 15.71 -28.48 0.94
C GLY A 151 17.22 -28.37 1.18
N ILE A 152 17.83 -29.49 1.62
CA ILE A 152 19.27 -29.65 2.00
C ILE A 152 20.26 -29.26 0.88
N ARG A 153 19.80 -29.10 -0.37
CA ARG A 153 20.60 -28.59 -1.49
C ARG A 153 20.95 -27.09 -1.38
N ARG A 154 20.41 -26.35 -0.41
CA ARG A 154 20.87 -24.98 -0.06
C ARG A 154 22.36 -24.93 0.33
N PHE A 155 22.94 -26.05 0.76
CA PHE A 155 24.34 -26.16 1.19
C PHE A 155 25.32 -26.60 0.08
N PHE A 156 24.86 -26.97 -1.12
CA PHE A 156 25.69 -27.72 -2.09
C PHE A 156 25.90 -27.07 -3.46
N SER A 157 25.93 -25.74 -3.57
CA SER A 157 26.31 -25.12 -4.84
C SER A 157 27.10 -23.84 -4.62
N ARG A 158 28.36 -23.88 -5.05
CA ARG A 158 29.24 -22.73 -5.30
C ARG A 158 28.61 -21.89 -6.42
N SER A 159 27.55 -21.16 -6.09
CA SER A 159 26.72 -20.44 -7.06
C SER A 159 27.48 -19.24 -7.62
N ILE A 160 27.34 -18.95 -8.92
CA ILE A 160 27.87 -17.73 -9.54
C ILE A 160 27.41 -16.49 -8.76
N ALA A 161 26.16 -16.48 -8.28
CA ALA A 161 25.64 -15.39 -7.46
C ALA A 161 26.43 -15.19 -6.15
N GLN A 162 26.88 -16.27 -5.51
CA GLN A 162 27.70 -16.18 -4.31
C GLN A 162 29.12 -15.68 -4.65
N GLY A 163 29.69 -16.14 -5.77
CA GLY A 163 30.98 -15.63 -6.26
C GLY A 163 30.95 -14.12 -6.51
N VAL A 164 29.89 -13.62 -7.15
CA VAL A 164 29.70 -12.18 -7.37
C VAL A 164 29.55 -11.43 -6.06
N LEU A 165 28.72 -11.91 -5.12
CA LEU A 165 28.52 -11.26 -3.81
C LEU A 165 29.81 -11.12 -2.97
N HIS A 166 30.78 -12.03 -3.14
CA HIS A 166 32.04 -11.96 -2.41
C HIS A 166 33.10 -11.09 -3.09
N THR A 167 32.95 -10.79 -4.38
CA THR A 167 33.99 -10.13 -5.18
C THR A 167 33.61 -8.72 -5.63
N THR A 168 32.32 -8.43 -5.78
CA THR A 168 31.85 -7.12 -6.23
C THR A 168 31.76 -6.10 -5.10
N ASP A 169 32.10 -4.85 -5.43
CA ASP A 169 31.89 -3.65 -4.61
C ASP A 169 30.56 -2.94 -4.95
N LYS A 170 29.86 -3.38 -6.01
CA LYS A 170 28.58 -2.80 -6.44
C LYS A 170 27.39 -3.44 -5.72
N PRO A 171 26.27 -2.71 -5.52
CA PRO A 171 25.05 -3.31 -4.99
C PRO A 171 24.54 -4.46 -5.88
N VAL A 172 24.15 -5.58 -5.26
CA VAL A 172 23.61 -6.77 -5.94
C VAL A 172 22.17 -7.02 -5.52
N LEU A 173 21.26 -7.02 -6.48
CA LEU A 173 19.87 -7.42 -6.32
C LEU A 173 19.67 -8.86 -6.78
N LEU A 174 19.39 -9.76 -5.84
CA LEU A 174 19.02 -11.14 -6.16
C LEU A 174 17.52 -11.23 -6.44
N VAL A 175 17.18 -11.50 -7.70
CA VAL A 175 15.79 -11.66 -8.15
C VAL A 175 15.42 -13.14 -8.11
N ARG A 176 14.41 -13.48 -7.31
CA ARG A 176 13.87 -14.84 -7.24
C ARG A 176 12.84 -15.03 -8.36
N ALA A 177 12.98 -16.12 -9.11
CA ALA A 177 11.94 -16.49 -10.07
C ALA A 177 10.62 -16.79 -9.32
N PRO A 178 9.47 -16.29 -9.82
CA PRO A 178 8.17 -16.63 -9.23
C PRO A 178 7.96 -18.15 -9.28
N ALA A 179 7.29 -18.69 -8.27
CA ALA A 179 6.95 -20.11 -8.26
C ALA A 179 6.14 -20.42 -9.53
N GLN A 180 6.61 -21.38 -10.33
CA GLN A 180 5.85 -21.84 -11.48
C GLN A 180 4.61 -22.57 -10.92
N SER A 181 3.47 -21.89 -10.89
CA SER A 181 2.19 -22.51 -10.60
C SER A 181 1.88 -23.46 -11.75
N ARG A 182 1.99 -24.77 -11.47
CA ARG A 182 1.36 -25.77 -12.32
C ARG A 182 -0.14 -25.64 -12.25
#